data_AF-A0ABD3NJB0-F1
#
_entry.id   AF-A0ABD3NJB0-F1
#
_cell.length_a   1.000
_cell.length_b   1.000
_cell.length_c   1.000
_cell.angle_alpha   90.00
_cell.angle_beta   90.00
_cell.angle_gamma   90.00
#
_symmetry.space_group_name_H-M   'P 1'
#
loop_
_entity.id
_entity.type
_entity.pdbx_description
1 polymer ?
#
loop_
_entity_poly.entity_id
_entity_poly.type
_entity_poly.pdbx_seq_one_letter_code
_entity_poly.pdbx_strand_id
1 'polypeptide(L)' 'MAIPSQIATGTVLYLIMGVVLLGLVFASRLTGRLSKDNAEIGNVVVIIATVSMWLFWFCAWMHQWHPLIKPIYEEK' A
#
# COMPACT_ATOMS: atom_id res chain seq x y z
N MET A 1 8.60 -23.01 -5.83
CA MET A 1 8.54 -22.19 -4.60
C MET A 1 7.21 -21.48 -4.58
N ALA A 2 6.40 -21.68 -3.53
CA ALA A 2 5.15 -20.95 -3.36
C ALA A 2 5.43 -19.53 -2.86
N ILE A 3 4.67 -18.54 -3.33
CA ILE A 3 4.74 -17.16 -2.83
C ILE A 3 4.30 -17.17 -1.36
N PRO A 4 5.05 -16.53 -0.43
CA PRO A 4 4.64 -16.42 0.97
C PRO A 4 3.25 -15.80 1.10
N SER A 5 2.39 -16.44 1.91
CA SER A 5 1.01 -15.97 2.15
C SER A 5 0.93 -14.51 2.61
N GLN A 6 1.94 -14.03 3.32
CA GLN A 6 2.05 -12.66 3.83
C GLN A 6 2.25 -11.66 2.68
N ILE A 7 3.13 -11.98 1.72
CA ILE A 7 3.33 -11.15 0.52
C ILE A 7 2.03 -11.11 -0.30
N ALA A 8 1.42 -12.26 -0.52
CA ALA A 8 0.18 -12.36 -1.30
C ALA A 8 -0.94 -11.53 -0.64
N THR A 9 -1.16 -11.73 0.67
CA THR A 9 -2.19 -11.04 1.44
C THR A 9 -1.94 -9.52 1.45
N GLY A 10 -0.73 -9.07 1.79
CA GLY A 10 -0.44 -7.64 1.83
C GLY A 10 -0.56 -6.98 0.45
N THR A 11 -0.09 -7.63 -0.61
CA THR A 11 -0.23 -7.10 -1.98
C THR A 11 -1.70 -6.95 -2.38
N VAL A 12 -2.54 -7.95 -2.09
CA VAL A 12 -3.99 -7.87 -2.34
C VAL A 12 -4.63 -6.76 -1.50
N LEU A 13 -4.24 -6.60 -0.23
CA LEU A 13 -4.77 -5.54 0.64
C LEU A 13 -4.42 -4.13 0.13
N TYR A 14 -3.16 -3.89 -0.25
CA TYR A 14 -2.76 -2.60 -0.84
C TYR A 14 -3.48 -2.33 -2.17
N LEU A 15 -3.70 -3.36 -2.99
CA LEU A 15 -4.48 -3.23 -4.22
C LEU A 15 -5.94 -2.85 -3.94
N ILE A 16 -6.62 -3.58 -3.03
CA ILE A 16 -8.00 -3.28 -2.64
C ILE A 16 -8.10 -1.86 -2.07
N MET A 17 -7.17 -1.48 -1.20
CA MET A 17 -7.12 -0.13 -0.64
C MET A 17 -7.02 0.95 -1.73
N GLY A 18 -6.11 0.77 -2.70
CA GLY A 18 -5.98 1.69 -3.83
C GLY A 18 -7.27 1.82 -4.64
N VAL A 19 -7.91 0.69 -4.97
CA VAL A 19 -9.19 0.67 -5.70
C VAL A 19 -10.30 1.38 -4.92
N VAL A 20 -10.42 1.12 -3.62
CA VAL A 20 -11.41 1.77 -2.75
C VAL A 20 -11.19 3.27 -2.70
N LEU A 21 -9.95 3.73 -2.51
CA LEU A 21 -9.63 5.16 -2.47
C LEU A 21 -9.91 5.86 -3.81
N LEU A 22 -9.61 5.22 -4.95
CA LEU A 22 -10.00 5.74 -6.27
C LEU A 22 -11.53 5.81 -6.42
N GLY A 23 -12.24 4.79 -5.94
CA GLY A 23 -13.70 4.80 -5.89
C GLY A 23 -14.26 5.97 -5.06
N LEU A 24 -13.62 6.31 -3.95
CA LEU A 24 -14.00 7.47 -3.12
C LEU A 24 -13.73 8.81 -3.80
N VAL A 25 -12.65 8.95 -4.57
CA VAL A 25 -12.39 10.14 -5.39
C VAL A 25 -13.50 10.30 -6.43
N PHE A 26 -13.86 9.21 -7.13
CA PHE A 26 -14.94 9.21 -8.10
C PHE A 26 -16.30 9.54 -7.47
N ALA A 27 -16.65 8.93 -6.34
CA ALA A 27 -17.88 9.22 -5.60
C ALA A 27 -17.93 10.67 -5.10
N SER A 28 -16.81 11.21 -4.65
CA SER A 28 -16.67 12.62 -4.24
C SER A 28 -16.87 13.58 -5.42
N ARG A 29 -16.46 13.17 -6.62
CA ARG A 29 -16.71 13.93 -7.86
C ARG A 29 -18.18 13.88 -8.27
N LEU A 30 -18.82 12.71 -8.19
CA LEU A 30 -20.25 12.55 -8.52
C LEU A 30 -21.17 13.31 -7.57
N THR A 31 -20.83 13.35 -6.28
CA THR A 31 -21.61 14.06 -5.25
C THR A 31 -21.38 15.58 -5.26
N GLY A 32 -20.55 16.10 -6.17
CA GLY A 32 -20.24 17.53 -6.27
C GLY A 32 -19.35 18.06 -5.14
N ARG A 33 -18.82 17.19 -4.28
CA ARG A 33 -17.92 17.56 -3.18
C ARG A 33 -16.50 17.90 -3.65
N LEU A 34 -16.15 17.50 -4.88
CA LEU A 34 -14.83 17.71 -5.46
C LEU A 34 -14.96 18.31 -6.87
N SER A 35 -14.18 19.34 -7.17
CA SER A 35 -14.05 19.88 -8.53
C SER A 35 -13.37 18.86 -9.45
N LYS A 36 -13.49 19.05 -10.76
CA LYS A 36 -12.85 18.17 -11.75
C LYS A 36 -11.32 18.15 -11.56
N ASP A 37 -10.70 19.32 -11.46
CA ASP A 37 -9.25 19.47 -11.33
C ASP A 37 -8.74 18.76 -10.06
N ASN A 38 -9.44 18.92 -8.94
CA ASN A 38 -9.08 18.25 -7.68
C ASN A 38 -9.28 16.73 -7.76
N ALA A 39 -10.26 16.24 -8.53
CA ALA A 39 -10.46 14.81 -8.73
C ALA A 39 -9.34 14.19 -9.59
N GLU A 40 -8.87 14.90 -10.63
CA GLU A 40 -7.74 14.47 -11.45
C GLU A 40 -6.44 14.40 -10.63
N ILE A 41 -6.18 15.41 -9.81
CA ILE A 41 -5.07 15.38 -8.85
C ILE A 41 -5.22 14.20 -7.88
N GLY A 42 -6.42 14.03 -7.31
CA GLY A 42 -6.72 12.94 -6.38
C GLY A 42 -6.43 11.55 -6.98
N ASN A 43 -6.82 11.32 -8.24
CA ASN A 43 -6.54 10.05 -8.92
C ASN A 43 -5.03 9.77 -9.02
N VAL A 44 -4.24 10.76 -9.45
CA VAL A 44 -2.79 10.61 -9.59
C VAL A 44 -2.12 10.39 -8.23
N VAL A 45 -2.49 11.20 -7.23
CA VAL A 45 -1.90 11.14 -5.88
C VAL A 45 -2.21 9.80 -5.20
N VAL A 46 -3.46 9.32 -5.29
CA VAL A 46 -3.86 8.02 -4.69
C VAL A 46 -3.07 6.86 -5.30
N ILE A 47 -2.87 6.85 -6.62
CA ILE A 47 -2.11 5.80 -7.30
C ILE A 47 -0.64 5.82 -6.83
N ILE A 48 0.01 6.99 -6.89
CA ILE A 48 1.42 7.14 -6.50
C ILE A 48 1.61 6.77 -5.02
N ALA A 49 0.74 7.25 -4.14
CA ALA A 49 0.81 6.97 -2.71
C ALA A 49 0.63 5.47 -2.43
N THR A 50 -0.37 4.82 -3.06
CA THR A 50 -0.62 3.40 -2.86
C THR A 50 0.57 2.55 -3.29
N VAL A 51 1.13 2.81 -4.47
CA VAL A 51 2.31 2.10 -4.98
C VAL A 51 3.54 2.34 -4.10
N SER A 52 3.77 3.59 -3.69
CA SER A 52 4.91 3.94 -2.84
C SER A 52 4.83 3.28 -1.46
N MET A 53 3.65 3.28 -0.83
CA MET A 53 3.44 2.62 0.45
C MET A 53 3.57 1.09 0.34
N TRP A 54 3.03 0.50 -0.72
CA TRP A 54 3.20 -0.93 -0.99
C TRP A 54 4.67 -1.29 -1.18
N LEU A 55 5.42 -0.50 -1.95
CA LEU A 55 6.86 -0.73 -2.18
C LEU A 55 7.65 -0.64 -0.88
N PHE A 56 7.37 0.38 -0.05
CA PHE A 56 8.02 0.53 1.25
C PHE A 56 7.75 -0.68 2.16
N TRP A 57 6.49 -1.08 2.30
CA TRP A 57 6.10 -2.24 3.08
C TRP A 57 6.73 -3.54 2.52
N PHE A 58 6.72 -3.72 1.21
CA PHE A 58 7.26 -4.90 0.55
C PHE A 58 8.76 -5.04 0.80
N CYS A 59 9.53 -3.95 0.65
CA CYS A 59 10.94 -3.92 1.00
C CYS A 59 11.19 -4.20 2.48
N ALA A 60 10.40 -3.59 3.37
CA ALA A 60 10.50 -3.83 4.81
C ALA A 60 10.22 -5.30 5.17
N TRP A 61 9.26 -5.95 4.51
CA TRP A 61 9.00 -7.37 4.74
C TRP A 61 10.12 -8.25 4.17
N MET A 62 10.59 -7.98 2.95
CA MET A 62 11.64 -8.76 2.30
C MET A 62 12.97 -8.71 3.06
N HIS A 63 13.34 -7.58 3.67
CA HIS A 63 14.60 -7.51 4.42
C HIS A 63 14.63 -8.44 5.64
N GLN A 64 13.45 -8.80 6.16
CA GLN A 64 13.29 -9.74 7.26
C GLN A 64 13.13 -11.19 6.77
N TRP A 65 12.95 -11.39 5.46
CA TRP A 65 12.73 -12.72 4.90
C TRP A 65 14.06 -13.44 4.72
N HIS A 66 14.27 -14.51 5.50
CA HIS A 66 15.56 -15.22 5.64
C HIS A 66 16.68 -14.32 6.22
N PRO A 67 16.54 -13.89 7.49
CA PRO A 67 17.50 -12.99 8.10
C PRO A 67 18.85 -13.67 8.36
N LEU A 68 19.93 -12.98 8.05
CA LEU A 68 21.30 -13.45 8.30
C LEU A 68 21.80 -13.13 9.71
N ILE A 69 21.18 -12.13 10.34
CA ILE A 69 21.50 -11.65 11.68
C ILE A 69 20.27 -11.84 12.58
N LYS A 70 20.52 -12.17 13.85
CA LYS A 70 19.49 -12.27 14.88
C LYS A 70 19.83 -11.33 16.05
N PRO A 71 18.84 -10.81 16.78
CA PRO A 71 19.09 -10.02 17.98
C PRO A 71 19.92 -10.80 19.00
N ILE A 72 20.84 -10.09 19.68
CA ILE A 72 21.56 -10.59 20.86
C ILE A 72 20.86 -9.97 22.07
N TYR A 73 20.36 -10.81 22.97
CA TYR A 73 19.68 -10.36 24.18
C TYR A 73 20.68 -10.35 25.34
N GLU A 74 20.69 -9.29 26.14
CA GLU A 74 21.41 -9.30 27.41
C GLU A 74 20.61 -10.11 28.44
N GLU A 75 21.22 -11.15 29.00
CA GLU A 75 20.68 -11.82 30.20
C GLU A 75 20.91 -10.89 31.40
N LYS A 76 19.85 -10.62 32.17
CA LYS A 76 19.94 -9.88 33.43
C LYS A 76 20.37 -10.81 34.57
#